data_AF-A0A9E3T925-F1
#
_entry.id   AF-A0A9E3T925-F1
#
_cell.length_a   1.000
_cell.length_b   1.000
_cell.length_c   1.000
_cell.angle_alpha   90.00
_cell.angle_beta   90.00
_cell.angle_gamma   90.00
#
_symmetry.space_group_name_H-M   'P 1'
#
loop_
_entity.id
_entity.type
_entity.pdbx_description
1 polymer ?
#
loop_
_entity_poly.entity_id
_entity_poly.type
_entity_poly.pdbx_seq_one_letter_code
_entity_poly.pdbx_strand_id
1 'polypeptide(L)'
;MPNRARNPFTKHIRIIRQSLAAIDRSLGRLVALTDGAGLGGSSEDVPKKRKLGLSPERRAALKLQGQYMGYLRSLKPRQKAQIKAVRVEKGIRAAIAMAKRVATG
;
A
#
# COMPACT_ATOMS: atom_id res chain seq x y z
N MET A 1 42.51 -9.72 -37.90
CA MET A 1 41.53 -10.37 -36.99
C MET A 1 40.18 -10.44 -37.69
N PRO A 2 39.69 -11.61 -38.13
CA PRO A 2 38.40 -11.67 -38.82
C PRO A 2 37.23 -11.57 -37.84
N ASN A 3 36.27 -10.73 -38.20
CA ASN A 3 35.10 -10.33 -37.44
C ASN A 3 34.07 -11.48 -37.41
N ARG A 4 33.74 -11.98 -36.21
CA ARG A 4 32.80 -13.10 -35.98
C ARG A 4 31.38 -12.65 -36.39
N ALA A 5 30.97 -13.00 -37.61
CA ALA A 5 29.62 -12.80 -38.09
C ALA A 5 28.62 -13.43 -37.11
N ARG A 6 27.77 -12.61 -36.47
CA ARG A 6 26.71 -13.09 -35.57
C ARG A 6 25.71 -13.88 -36.40
N ASN A 7 25.66 -15.20 -36.21
CA ASN A 7 24.82 -16.09 -37.00
C ASN A 7 23.34 -15.66 -36.96
N PRO A 8 22.74 -15.24 -38.09
CA PRO A 8 21.36 -14.74 -38.13
C PRO A 8 20.35 -15.81 -37.66
N PHE A 9 20.67 -17.09 -37.84
CA PHE A 9 19.91 -18.23 -37.33
C PHE A 9 19.69 -18.19 -35.82
N THR A 10 20.69 -17.79 -35.04
CA THR A 10 20.56 -17.70 -33.58
C THR A 10 19.58 -16.59 -33.15
N LYS A 11 19.51 -15.51 -33.94
CA LYS A 11 18.54 -14.43 -33.75
C LYS A 11 17.12 -14.92 -34.05
N HIS A 12 16.93 -15.67 -35.14
CA HIS A 12 15.63 -16.25 -35.47
C HIS A 12 15.16 -17.25 -34.42
N ILE A 13 16.04 -18.15 -33.93
CA ILE A 13 15.72 -19.08 -32.84
C ILE A 13 15.33 -18.32 -31.57
N ARG A 14 16.03 -17.23 -31.23
CA ARG A 14 15.68 -16.39 -30.08
C ARG A 14 14.30 -15.73 -30.24
N ILE A 15 13.99 -15.22 -31.42
CA ILE A 15 12.68 -14.61 -31.71
C ILE A 15 11.57 -15.65 -31.56
N ILE A 16 11.75 -16.86 -32.11
CA ILE A 16 10.78 -17.96 -31.98
C ILE A 16 10.58 -18.34 -30.51
N ARG A 17 11.66 -18.43 -29.72
CA ARG A 17 11.54 -18.71 -28.28
C ARG A 17 10.76 -17.62 -27.54
N GLN A 18 10.98 -16.35 -27.90
CA GLN A 18 10.27 -15.22 -27.29
C GLN A 18 8.79 -15.19 -27.66
N SER A 19 8.43 -15.51 -28.91
CA SER A 19 7.04 -15.58 -29.34
C SER A 19 6.30 -16.75 -28.67
N LEU A 20 6.92 -17.93 -28.60
CA LEU A 20 6.35 -19.07 -27.88
C LEU A 20 6.13 -18.78 -26.39
N ALA A 21 7.10 -18.14 -25.72
CA ALA A 21 6.95 -17.73 -24.32
C ALA A 21 5.90 -16.61 -24.14
N ALA A 22 5.60 -15.82 -25.17
CA ALA A 22 4.50 -14.85 -25.12
C ALA A 22 3.14 -15.55 -25.24
N ILE A 23 3.02 -16.54 -26.12
CA ILE A 23 1.82 -17.36 -26.30
C ILE A 23 1.51 -18.16 -25.02
N ASP A 24 2.50 -18.80 -24.42
CA ASP A 24 2.34 -19.56 -23.18
C ASP A 24 1.77 -18.68 -22.04
N ARG A 25 2.30 -17.46 -21.91
CA ARG A 25 1.79 -16.47 -20.94
C ARG A 25 0.37 -16.01 -21.24
N SER A 26 -0.01 -15.85 -22.51
CA SER A 26 -1.38 -15.44 -22.85
C SER A 26 -2.37 -16.56 -22.57
N LEU A 27 -2.00 -17.82 -22.85
CA LEU A 27 -2.81 -18.98 -22.52
C LEU A 27 -2.97 -19.13 -21.00
N GLY A 28 -1.89 -18.97 -20.21
CA GLY A 28 -1.97 -19.00 -18.74
C GLY A 28 -2.92 -17.94 -18.16
N ARG A 29 -3.00 -16.75 -18.77
CA ARG A 29 -3.99 -15.72 -18.37
C ARG A 29 -5.42 -16.10 -18.70
N LEU A 30 -5.65 -16.76 -19.84
CA LEU A 30 -6.98 -17.23 -20.23
C LEU A 30 -7.46 -18.34 -19.30
N VAL A 31 -6.58 -19.27 -18.91
CA VAL A 31 -6.89 -20.31 -17.92
C VAL A 31 -7.21 -19.68 -16.55
N ALA A 32 -6.44 -18.68 -16.12
CA ALA A 32 -6.73 -17.95 -14.88
C ALA A 32 -8.09 -17.22 -14.91
N LEU A 33 -8.58 -16.81 -16.10
CA LEU A 33 -9.91 -16.23 -16.27
C LEU A 33 -11.03 -17.29 -16.23
N THR A 34 -10.75 -18.53 -16.65
CA THR A 34 -11.74 -19.62 -16.62
C THR A 34 -11.84 -20.28 -15.24
N ASP A 35 -10.71 -20.39 -14.52
CA ASP A 35 -10.67 -21.01 -13.18
C ASP A 35 -11.10 -20.05 -12.05
N GLY A 36 -11.15 -18.75 -12.33
CA GLY A 36 -11.27 -17.70 -11.31
C GLY A 36 -12.38 -16.70 -11.57
N ALA A 37 -13.62 -17.08 -11.27
CA ALA A 37 -14.63 -16.11 -10.85
C ALA A 37 -14.14 -15.39 -9.58
N GLY A 38 -13.44 -14.26 -9.76
CA GLY A 38 -12.96 -13.44 -8.65
C GLY A 38 -11.94 -12.38 -9.05
N LEU A 39 -12.43 -11.26 -9.59
CA LEU A 39 -11.84 -9.91 -9.54
C LEU A 39 -10.40 -9.81 -9.00
N GLY A 40 -9.43 -10.13 -9.84
CA GLY A 40 -8.00 -10.02 -9.53
C GLY A 40 -7.29 -9.28 -10.65
N GLY A 41 -7.73 -8.06 -10.94
CA GLY A 41 -7.01 -7.16 -11.82
C GLY A 41 -5.52 -7.16 -11.46
N SER A 42 -4.69 -7.28 -12.50
CA SER A 42 -3.24 -7.15 -12.46
C SER A 42 -2.82 -6.15 -11.39
N SER A 43 -2.47 -6.66 -10.21
CA SER A 43 -1.76 -5.88 -9.23
C SER A 43 -0.38 -5.69 -9.83
N GLU A 44 -0.17 -4.55 -10.47
CA GLU A 44 1.14 -3.91 -10.46
C GLU A 44 1.74 -4.14 -9.07
N ASP A 45 2.99 -4.56 -9.04
CA ASP A 45 3.82 -4.82 -7.87
C ASP A 45 3.56 -3.77 -6.77
N VAL A 46 2.53 -3.97 -5.93
CA VAL A 46 2.32 -3.13 -4.77
C VAL A 46 3.44 -3.55 -3.84
N PRO A 47 4.44 -2.68 -3.58
CA PRO A 47 5.58 -3.09 -2.79
C PRO A 47 5.06 -3.59 -1.46
N LYS A 48 5.34 -4.88 -1.16
CA LYS A 48 4.96 -5.55 0.08
C LYS A 48 5.38 -4.63 1.22
N LYS A 49 4.40 -3.94 1.85
CA LYS A 49 4.69 -2.97 2.90
C LYS A 49 5.52 -3.67 3.95
N ARG A 50 6.78 -3.25 4.09
CA ARG A 50 7.73 -3.82 5.05
C ARG A 50 7.09 -3.73 6.42
N LYS A 51 6.77 -4.88 7.01
CA LYS A 51 6.25 -4.95 8.38
C LYS A 51 7.37 -4.45 9.30
N LEU A 52 7.30 -3.18 9.68
CA LEU A 52 8.17 -2.63 10.71
C LEU A 52 7.91 -3.40 12.00
N GLY A 53 8.94 -4.06 12.54
CA GLY A 53 8.91 -4.73 13.83
C GLY A 53 8.76 -3.71 14.95
N LEU A 54 7.55 -3.21 15.15
CA LEU A 54 7.22 -2.27 16.20
C LEU A 54 6.93 -3.01 17.50
N SER A 55 7.58 -2.60 18.59
CA SER A 55 7.22 -2.98 19.96
C SER A 55 5.72 -2.73 20.22
N PRO A 56 5.04 -3.58 21.00
CA PRO A 56 3.64 -3.40 21.38
C PRO A 56 3.31 -2.00 21.92
N GLU A 57 4.19 -1.43 22.74
CA GLU A 57 4.01 -0.10 23.33
C GLU A 57 3.99 1.00 22.26
N ARG A 58 4.95 0.92 21.32
CA ARG A 58 5.04 1.87 20.20
C ARG A 58 3.82 1.75 19.29
N ARG A 59 3.30 0.54 19.09
CA ARG A 59 2.06 0.32 18.33
C ARG A 59 0.86 0.96 19.04
N ALA A 60 0.76 0.82 20.36
CA ALA A 60 -0.30 1.44 21.16
C ALA A 60 -0.22 2.99 21.10
N ALA A 61 0.98 3.55 21.21
CA ALA A 61 1.19 5.00 21.08
C ALA A 61 0.77 5.53 19.69
N LEU A 62 1.16 4.83 18.62
CA LEU A 62 0.75 5.18 17.25
C LEU A 62 -0.76 5.08 17.05
N LYS A 63 -1.43 4.09 17.67
CA LYS A 63 -2.88 3.96 17.62
C LYS A 63 -3.58 5.16 18.27
N LEU A 64 -3.11 5.59 19.45
CA LEU A 64 -3.63 6.79 20.13
C LEU A 64 -3.37 8.05 19.30
N GLN A 65 -2.18 8.20 18.72
CA GLN A 65 -1.85 9.32 17.84
C GLN A 65 -2.75 9.36 16.61
N GLY A 66 -2.96 8.21 15.95
CA GLY A 66 -3.85 8.09 14.79
C GLY A 66 -5.29 8.45 15.13
N GLN A 67 -5.80 7.99 16.28
CA GLN A 67 -7.15 8.33 16.74
C GLN A 67 -7.29 9.83 17.03
N TYR A 68 -6.30 10.43 17.71
CA TYR A 68 -6.26 11.86 17.95
C TYR A 68 -6.24 12.68 16.65
N MET A 69 -5.40 12.30 15.69
CA MET A 69 -5.36 12.94 14.36
C MET A 69 -6.66 12.77 13.58
N GLY A 70 -7.29 11.60 13.69
CA GLY A 70 -8.57 11.29 13.06
C GLY A 70 -9.66 12.25 13.50
N TYR A 71 -9.84 12.44 14.81
CA TYR A 71 -10.83 13.39 15.32
C TYR A 71 -10.50 14.84 14.96
N LEU A 72 -9.23 15.24 14.94
CA LEU A 72 -8.88 16.60 14.56
C LEU A 72 -9.15 16.91 13.07
N ARG A 73 -9.19 15.92 12.18
CA ARG A 73 -9.25 16.15 10.73
C ARG A 73 -10.52 16.93 10.32
N SER A 74 -11.66 16.66 10.94
CA SER A 74 -12.96 17.28 10.64
C SER A 74 -13.27 18.55 11.47
N LEU A 75 -12.45 18.91 12.46
CA LEU A 75 -12.79 19.98 13.40
C LEU A 75 -12.40 21.38 12.92
N LYS A 76 -13.18 22.39 13.38
CA LYS A 76 -12.90 23.81 13.13
C LYS A 76 -11.64 24.28 13.88
N PRO A 77 -10.93 25.32 13.41
CA PRO A 77 -9.70 25.80 14.04
C PRO A 77 -9.83 26.11 15.55
N ARG A 78 -10.95 26.71 15.97
CA ARG A 78 -11.22 27.01 17.39
C ARG A 78 -11.31 25.75 18.26
N GLN A 79 -12.00 24.72 17.77
CA GLN A 79 -12.13 23.43 18.45
C GLN A 79 -10.77 22.70 18.52
N LYS A 80 -9.98 22.78 17.45
CA LYS A 80 -8.61 22.24 17.41
C LYS A 80 -7.72 22.88 18.48
N ALA A 81 -7.82 24.20 18.69
CA ALA A 81 -7.04 24.90 19.70
C ALA A 81 -7.39 24.43 21.13
N GLN A 82 -8.68 24.29 21.44
CA GLN A 82 -9.14 23.80 22.74
C GLN A 82 -8.64 22.37 23.01
N ILE A 83 -8.75 21.47 22.03
CA ILE A 83 -8.29 20.09 22.17
C ILE A 83 -6.76 20.01 22.34
N LYS A 84 -6.00 20.88 21.65
CA LYS A 84 -4.55 20.97 21.82
C LYS A 84 -4.17 21.45 23.23
N ALA A 85 -4.89 22.41 23.80
CA ALA A 85 -4.68 22.85 25.18
C ALA A 85 -4.90 21.69 26.16
N VAL A 86 -6.00 20.95 26.01
CA VAL A 86 -6.27 19.76 26.85
C VAL A 86 -5.21 18.68 26.70
N ARG A 87 -4.62 18.52 25.51
CA ARG A 87 -3.51 17.57 25.32
C ARG A 87 -2.28 17.97 26.14
N VAL A 88 -1.97 19.25 26.22
CA VAL A 88 -0.81 19.75 26.99
C VAL A 88 -1.05 19.60 28.48
N GLU A 89 -2.26 19.91 28.96
CA GLU A 89 -2.59 19.87 30.38
C GLU A 89 -2.84 18.46 30.93
N LYS A 90 -3.61 17.64 30.19
CA LYS A 90 -4.17 16.36 30.68
C LYS A 90 -3.71 15.14 29.88
N GLY A 91 -2.92 15.35 28.83
CA GLY A 91 -2.40 14.29 27.99
C GLY A 91 -3.36 13.79 26.90
N ILE A 92 -2.89 12.80 26.15
CA ILE A 92 -3.52 12.38 24.88
C ILE A 92 -4.89 11.72 25.07
N ARG A 93 -5.09 10.96 26.16
CA ARG A 93 -6.36 10.24 26.41
C ARG A 93 -7.50 11.20 26.71
N ALA A 94 -7.26 12.21 27.56
CA ALA A 94 -8.23 13.25 27.86
C ALA A 94 -8.58 14.07 26.61
N ALA A 95 -7.57 14.40 25.80
CA ALA A 95 -7.77 15.11 24.55
C ALA A 95 -8.61 14.31 23.54
N ILE A 96 -8.39 12.98 23.42
CA ILE A 96 -9.21 12.10 22.57
C ILE A 96 -10.65 12.05 23.07
N ALA A 97 -10.88 11.94 24.38
CA ALA A 97 -12.23 11.91 24.94
C ALA A 97 -13.01 13.20 24.66
N MET A 98 -12.35 14.36 24.80
CA MET A 98 -12.94 15.65 24.42
C MET A 98 -13.19 15.72 22.91
N ALA A 99 -12.20 15.34 22.09
CA ALA A 99 -12.32 15.38 20.64
C ALA A 99 -13.47 14.50 20.12
N LYS A 100 -13.70 13.33 20.73
CA LYS A 100 -14.83 12.47 20.41
C LYS A 100 -16.17 13.15 20.67
N ARG A 101 -16.32 13.85 21.80
CA ARG A 101 -17.55 14.59 22.12
C ARG A 101 -17.81 15.70 21.12
N VAL A 102 -16.77 16.45 20.77
CA VAL A 102 -16.87 17.58 19.83
C VAL A 102 -17.07 17.14 18.38
N ALA A 103 -16.61 15.94 18.00
CA ALA A 103 -16.78 15.40 16.65
C ALA A 103 -18.12 14.69 16.42
N THR A 104 -18.81 14.27 17.49
CA THR A 104 -20.08 13.53 17.41
C THR A 104 -21.30 14.44 17.64
N GLY A 105 -21.09 15.64 18.21
CA GLY A 105 -22.12 16.68 18.37
C GLY A 105 -21.97 17.77 17.32
#